data_AF-A0A5A7RXE8-F1
#
_entry.id   AF-A0A5A7RXE8-F1
#
_cell.length_a   1.000
_cell.length_b   1.000
_cell.length_c   1.000
_cell.angle_alpha   90.00
_cell.angle_beta   90.00
_cell.angle_gamma   90.00
#
_symmetry.space_group_name_H-M   'P 1'
#
loop_
_entity.id
_entity.type
_entity.pdbx_description
1 polymer ?
#
loop_
_entity_poly.entity_id
_entity_poly.type
_entity_poly.pdbx_seq_one_letter_code
_entity_poly.pdbx_strand_id
1 'polypeptide(L)'
;MVEGNGASIHCPEGHYLHLPTTFYYPLVVDKNMEPVDYGEYGRFAFLDATTYSYPGFIVTGDRVRMLEHCPVCDRPGPVLEPEVKRARGEEVRGCAEEVRRMLSLES
;
A
#
# COMPACT_ATOMS: atom_id res chain seq x y z
N MET A 1 -3.59 -5.04 2.93
CA MET A 1 -4.58 -4.01 3.29
C MET A 1 -5.90 -4.72 3.48
N VAL A 2 -6.74 -4.28 4.41
CA VAL A 2 -8.04 -4.92 4.71
C VAL A 2 -9.20 -4.24 3.98
N GLU A 3 -8.93 -3.06 3.42
CA GLU A 3 -9.89 -2.15 2.81
C GLU A 3 -10.36 -2.62 1.42
N GLY A 4 -9.68 -3.58 0.79
CA GLY A 4 -10.06 -4.10 -0.53
C GLY A 4 -9.72 -5.59 -0.69
N ASN A 5 -10.02 -6.15 -1.86
CA ASN A 5 -9.86 -7.59 -2.14
C ASN A 5 -8.43 -8.02 -2.49
N GLY A 6 -7.50 -7.07 -2.68
CA GLY A 6 -6.13 -7.32 -3.09
C GLY A 6 -5.14 -7.39 -1.92
N ALA A 7 -4.12 -8.23 -2.09
CA ALA A 7 -2.98 -8.28 -1.19
C ALA A 7 -1.73 -7.81 -1.94
N SER A 8 -0.93 -6.97 -1.29
CA SER A 8 0.41 -6.68 -1.75
C SER A 8 1.34 -7.84 -1.37
N ILE A 9 2.18 -8.26 -2.32
CA ILE A 9 3.04 -9.43 -2.16
C ILE A 9 4.45 -8.98 -1.80
N HIS A 10 4.94 -9.46 -0.68
CA HIS A 10 6.26 -9.12 -0.19
C HIS A 10 7.37 -9.67 -1.09
N CYS A 11 8.32 -8.82 -1.48
CA CYS A 11 9.53 -9.19 -2.18
C CYS A 11 10.51 -9.88 -1.21
N PRO A 12 10.93 -11.14 -1.45
CA PRO A 12 11.81 -11.85 -0.55
C PRO A 12 13.23 -11.24 -0.47
N GLU A 13 13.64 -10.44 -1.46
CA GLU A 13 15.02 -9.93 -1.58
C GLU A 13 15.24 -8.55 -0.96
N GLY A 14 14.19 -7.72 -0.85
CA GLY A 14 14.34 -6.34 -0.38
C GLY A 14 13.10 -5.73 0.27
N HIS A 15 12.12 -6.57 0.64
CA HIS A 15 10.94 -6.16 1.40
C HIS A 15 9.98 -5.17 0.70
N TYR A 16 10.18 -4.90 -0.60
CA TYR A 16 9.25 -4.14 -1.42
C TYR A 16 7.91 -4.87 -1.53
N LEU A 17 6.83 -4.11 -1.66
CA LEU A 17 5.47 -4.66 -1.74
C LEU A 17 4.99 -4.60 -3.18
N HIS A 18 4.97 -5.75 -3.87
CA HIS A 18 4.44 -5.86 -5.23
C HIS A 18 2.93 -5.72 -5.26
N LEU A 19 2.43 -4.92 -6.20
CA LEU A 19 1.01 -4.62 -6.33
C LEU A 19 0.37 -5.45 -7.47
N PRO A 20 -0.83 -6.01 -7.26
CA PRO A 20 -1.52 -6.80 -8.29
C PRO A 20 -2.19 -5.91 -9.35
N THR A 21 -1.57 -5.72 -10.51
CA THR A 21 -2.11 -4.82 -11.56
C THR A 21 -3.19 -5.42 -12.46
N THR A 22 -3.52 -6.71 -12.28
CA THR A 22 -4.52 -7.40 -13.11
C THR A 22 -5.96 -6.97 -12.79
N PHE A 23 -6.19 -6.48 -11.57
CA PHE A 23 -7.49 -5.99 -11.12
C PHE A 23 -7.41 -4.75 -10.23
N TYR A 24 -6.19 -4.36 -9.77
CA TYR A 24 -5.96 -3.06 -9.15
C TYR A 24 -5.33 -2.09 -10.12
N TYR A 25 -5.84 -0.87 -10.08
CA TYR A 25 -5.11 0.29 -10.59
C TYR A 25 -4.56 1.07 -9.40
N PRO A 26 -3.28 0.89 -9.02
CA PRO A 26 -2.67 1.61 -7.91
C PRO A 26 -2.29 3.03 -8.33
N LEU A 27 -2.42 3.97 -7.39
CA LEU A 27 -1.99 5.35 -7.55
C LEU A 27 -1.52 5.90 -6.21
N VAL A 28 -0.71 6.95 -6.27
CA VAL A 28 -0.34 7.75 -5.12
C VAL A 28 -0.94 9.13 -5.34
N VAL A 29 -1.62 9.68 -4.33
CA VAL A 29 -2.25 11.01 -4.41
C VAL A 29 -1.64 11.98 -3.42
N ASP A 30 -1.54 13.24 -3.82
CA ASP A 30 -1.06 14.32 -2.97
C ASP A 30 -2.14 14.83 -1.99
N LYS A 31 -1.88 15.96 -1.34
CA LYS A 31 -2.82 16.61 -0.41
C LYS A 31 -4.06 17.21 -1.10
N ASN A 32 -3.98 17.48 -2.40
CA ASN A 32 -5.06 18.02 -3.22
C ASN A 32 -5.89 16.90 -3.88
N MET A 33 -5.57 15.63 -3.59
CA MET A 33 -6.16 14.43 -4.21
C MET A 33 -5.80 14.28 -5.69
N GLU A 34 -4.67 14.86 -6.11
CA GLU A 34 -4.14 14.74 -7.46
C GLU A 34 -3.14 13.58 -7.53
N PRO A 35 -3.17 12.73 -8.57
CA PRO A 35 -2.16 11.69 -8.77
C PRO A 35 -0.75 12.30 -8.88
N VAL A 36 0.22 11.65 -8.25
CA VAL A 36 1.65 11.98 -8.37
C VAL A 36 2.40 10.93 -9.17
N ASP A 37 3.59 11.27 -9.66
CA ASP A 37 4.41 10.36 -10.45
C ASP A 37 5.10 9.30 -9.56
N TYR A 38 5.67 8.29 -10.22
CA TYR A 38 6.52 7.32 -9.55
C TYR A 38 7.71 8.01 -8.86
N GLY A 39 8.06 7.53 -7.67
CA GLY A 39 9.13 8.10 -6.85
C GLY A 39 8.71 9.27 -5.97
N GLU A 40 7.46 9.75 -6.07
CA GLU A 40 6.92 10.77 -5.19
C GLU A 40 6.18 10.17 -3.99
N TYR A 41 6.18 10.89 -2.87
CA TYR A 41 5.45 10.49 -1.68
C TYR A 41 4.03 11.07 -1.67
N GLY A 42 3.06 10.24 -1.31
CA GLY A 42 1.68 10.67 -1.10
C GLY A 42 0.88 9.60 -0.38
N ARG A 43 -0.44 9.73 -0.39
CA ARG A 43 -1.35 8.71 0.14
C ARG A 43 -1.55 7.61 -0.90
N PHE A 44 -1.47 6.36 -0.46
CA PHE A 44 -1.78 5.24 -1.31
C PHE A 44 -3.28 5.21 -1.60
N ALA A 45 -3.62 5.00 -2.87
CA ALA A 45 -4.99 4.85 -3.32
C ALA A 45 -5.04 3.81 -4.44
N PHE A 46 -6.22 3.22 -4.65
CA PHE A 46 -6.40 2.23 -5.70
C PHE A 46 -7.83 2.20 -6.22
N LEU A 47 -7.95 1.80 -7.49
CA LEU A 47 -9.22 1.34 -8.06
C LEU A 47 -9.28 -0.18 -7.99
N ASP A 48 -10.39 -0.73 -7.49
CA ASP A 48 -10.64 -2.16 -7.34
C ASP A 48 -11.75 -2.60 -8.30
N ALA A 49 -11.39 -3.34 -9.35
CA ALA A 49 -12.35 -3.82 -10.35
C ALA A 49 -13.19 -5.03 -9.88
N THR A 50 -12.92 -5.57 -8.68
CA THR A 50 -13.54 -6.80 -8.17
C THR A 50 -14.63 -6.54 -7.13
N THR A 51 -14.85 -5.29 -6.73
CA THR A 51 -15.75 -4.98 -5.63
C THR A 51 -17.22 -4.97 -6.03
N TYR A 52 -18.05 -5.48 -5.12
CA TYR A 52 -19.52 -5.39 -5.14
C TYR A 52 -20.09 -4.83 -3.83
N SER A 53 -19.26 -4.64 -2.80
CA SER A 53 -19.70 -4.35 -1.42
C SER A 53 -19.13 -3.05 -0.85
N TYR A 54 -18.28 -2.35 -1.60
CA TYR A 54 -17.68 -1.06 -1.24
C TYR A 54 -17.40 -0.25 -2.51
N PRO A 55 -17.11 1.06 -2.39
CA PRO A 55 -16.72 1.87 -3.53
C PRO A 55 -15.45 1.31 -4.20
N GLY A 56 -15.47 1.14 -5.52
CA GLY A 56 -14.30 0.67 -6.30
C GLY A 56 -13.14 1.64 -6.36
N PHE A 57 -13.15 2.72 -5.56
CA PHE A 57 -12.05 3.66 -5.40
C PHE A 57 -11.82 3.90 -3.91
N ILE A 58 -10.62 3.58 -3.44
CA ILE A 58 -10.25 3.69 -2.03
C ILE A 58 -8.97 4.51 -1.91
N VAL A 59 -8.97 5.45 -0.97
CA VAL A 59 -7.78 6.22 -0.57
C VAL A 59 -7.45 5.82 0.86
N THR A 60 -6.30 5.16 1.05
CA THR A 60 -5.93 4.61 2.34
C THR A 60 -5.35 5.67 3.27
N GLY A 61 -5.18 5.29 4.53
CA GLY A 61 -4.45 6.09 5.52
C GLY A 61 -2.93 5.95 5.39
N ASP A 62 -2.39 5.34 4.35
CA ASP A 62 -0.97 5.03 4.23
C ASP A 62 -0.25 6.05 3.36
N ARG A 63 0.80 6.65 3.90
CA ARG A 63 1.79 7.43 3.16
C ARG A 63 2.87 6.49 2.62
N VAL A 64 3.02 6.49 1.31
CA VAL A 64 3.90 5.58 0.57
C VAL A 64 4.69 6.33 -0.49
N ARG A 65 5.72 5.68 -1.02
CA ARG A 65 6.33 6.00 -2.31
C ARG A 65 6.21 4.77 -3.19
N MET A 66 5.65 4.96 -4.38
CA MET A 66 5.47 3.89 -5.37
C MET A 66 6.56 4.00 -6.44
N LEU A 67 7.19 2.89 -6.78
CA LEU A 67 8.17 2.78 -7.86
C LEU A 67 7.58 2.02 -9.03
N GLU A 68 8.04 2.31 -10.23
CA GLU A 68 7.57 1.66 -11.46
C GLU A 68 7.97 0.18 -11.54
N HIS A 69 9.14 -0.16 -10.97
CA HIS A 69 9.68 -1.51 -10.94
C HIS A 69 10.40 -1.78 -9.61
N CYS A 70 10.55 -3.06 -9.27
CA CYS A 70 11.28 -3.47 -8.07
C CYS A 70 12.80 -3.38 -8.29
N PRO A 71 13.55 -2.60 -7.49
CA PRO A 71 14.98 -2.39 -7.72
C PRO A 71 15.87 -3.57 -7.33
N VAL A 72 15.31 -4.64 -6.75
CA VAL A 72 16.07 -5.81 -6.25
C VAL A 72 15.79 -7.09 -7.03
N CYS A 73 14.52 -7.41 -7.32
CA CYS A 73 14.16 -8.66 -7.99
C CYS A 73 13.78 -8.49 -9.47
N ASP A 74 13.73 -7.25 -9.96
CA ASP A 74 13.47 -6.86 -11.36
C ASP A 74 12.15 -7.40 -11.96
N ARG A 75 11.22 -7.88 -11.13
CA ARG A 75 9.90 -8.30 -11.58
C ARG A 75 9.13 -7.07 -12.12
N PRO A 76 8.38 -7.23 -13.23
CA PRO A 76 7.64 -6.13 -13.82
C PRO A 76 6.51 -5.67 -12.90
N GLY A 77 6.18 -4.39 -13.02
CA GLY A 77 5.06 -3.77 -12.36
C GLY A 77 5.42 -3.03 -11.07
N PRO A 78 4.49 -2.19 -10.59
CA PRO A 78 4.77 -1.24 -9.56
C PRO A 78 4.94 -1.90 -8.19
N VAL A 79 5.79 -1.28 -7.37
CA VAL A 79 6.03 -1.68 -5.99
C VAL A 79 5.92 -0.50 -5.04
N LEU A 80 5.51 -0.77 -3.80
CA LEU A 80 5.67 0.19 -2.70
C LEU A 80 7.00 -0.07 -1.99
N GLU A 81 7.63 1.00 -1.54
CA GLU A 81 8.78 0.87 -0.64
C GLU A 81 8.41 0.22 0.70
N PRO A 82 9.39 -0.44 1.37
CA PRO A 82 9.15 -1.09 2.66
C PRO A 82 8.69 -0.13 3.76
N GLU A 83 9.13 1.13 3.73
CA GLU A 83 8.75 2.16 4.71
C GLU A 83 7.36 2.74 4.44
N VAL A 84 6.32 1.96 4.73
CA VAL A 84 4.94 2.46 4.75
C VAL A 84 4.68 3.19 6.07
N LYS A 85 4.40 4.50 6.02
CA LYS A 85 4.07 5.31 7.21
C LYS A 85 2.59 5.66 7.20
N ARG A 86 1.89 5.63 8.33
CA ARG A 86 0.49 6.12 8.36
C ARG A 86 0.45 7.65 8.23
N ALA A 87 -0.48 8.15 7.43
CA ALA A 87 -0.80 9.57 7.34
C ALA A 87 -1.27 10.07 8.72
N ARG A 88 -0.92 11.31 9.04
CA ARG A 88 -1.09 11.89 10.38
C ARG A 88 -2.58 11.93 10.76
N GLY A 89 -2.96 11.23 11.83
CA GLY A 89 -4.34 11.20 12.35
C GLY A 89 -5.11 9.90 12.10
N GLU A 90 -4.57 8.98 11.32
CA GLU A 90 -5.17 7.68 11.04
C GLU A 90 -4.70 6.62 12.05
N GLU A 91 -5.65 5.87 12.63
CA GLU A 91 -5.35 4.80 13.58
C GLU A 91 -4.58 3.67 12.89
N VAL A 92 -3.59 3.11 13.58
CA VAL A 92 -2.79 1.99 13.09
C VAL A 92 -3.58 0.70 13.28
N ARG A 93 -3.95 0.01 12.18
CA ARG A 93 -4.76 -1.22 12.19
C ARG A 93 -4.18 -2.26 11.23
N GLY A 94 -4.36 -3.54 11.53
CA GLY A 94 -3.97 -4.66 10.66
C GLY A 94 -3.23 -5.78 11.39
N CYS A 95 -3.10 -6.95 10.75
CA CYS A 95 -2.54 -8.14 11.40
C CYS A 95 -1.12 -7.94 11.94
N ALA A 96 -0.26 -7.23 11.20
CA ALA A 96 1.11 -6.96 11.64
C ALA A 96 1.17 -6.08 12.90
N GLU A 97 0.25 -5.12 13.02
CA GLU A 97 0.19 -4.21 14.15
C GLU A 97 -0.51 -4.85 15.36
N GLU A 98 -1.48 -5.74 15.13
CA GLU A 98 -2.03 -6.58 16.20
C GLU A 98 -0.97 -7.52 16.78
N VAL A 99 -0.17 -8.18 15.93
CA VAL A 99 0.97 -9.01 16.37
C VAL A 99 1.99 -8.18 17.14
N ARG A 100 2.34 -6.98 16.64
CA ARG A 100 3.24 -6.06 17.35
C ARG A 100 2.68 -5.68 18.72
N ARG A 101 1.38 -5.39 18.82
CA ARG A 101 0.71 -5.05 20.08
C ARG A 101 0.77 -6.21 21.06
N MET A 102 0.46 -7.44 20.61
CA MET A 102 0.58 -8.65 21.41
C MET A 102 2.00 -8.80 21.98
N LEU A 103 3.03 -8.66 21.14
CA LEU A 103 4.44 -8.77 21.55
C LEU A 103 4.88 -7.65 22.51
N SER A 104 4.29 -6.46 22.41
CA SER A 104 4.60 -5.32 23.32
C SER A 104 3.88 -5.38 24.67
N LEU A 105 2.82 -6.19 24.78
CA LEU A 105 2.10 -6.39 26.04
C LEU A 105 2.75 -7.47 26.92
N GLU A 106 3.64 -8.28 26.36
CA GLU A 106 4.39 -9.35 27.05
C GLU A 106 5.77 -8.89 27.58
N SER A 107 6.09 -7.59 27.48
CA SER A 107 7.38 -7.00 27.93
C SER A 107 7.23 -6.10 29.15
#